data_AF-A0A4Q3VFL7-F1
#
_entry.id   AF-A0A4Q3VFL7-F1
#
_cell.length_a   1.000
_cell.length_b   1.000
_cell.length_c   1.000
_cell.angle_alpha   90.00
_cell.angle_beta   90.00
_cell.angle_gamma   90.00
#
_symmetry.space_group_name_H-M   'P 1'
#
loop_
_entity.id
_entity.type
_entity.pdbx_description
1 polymer ?
#
loop_
_entity_poly.entity_id
_entity_poly.type
_entity_poly.pdbx_seq_one_letter_code
_entity_poly.pdbx_strand_id
1 'polypeptide(L)'
;MARLPRPDLPGIPQHIVQRGNNRLPCFLDDEDRQRYLQLLLEALGRFGCRLHAYVLMDNHVHLLMTPGEAGAVSRLMHAFARNYAGLFNHRHGRSGTLWEGRYKSCLVDSDGYFLACSRYIELNPVRAWMVAEPADHPWSSHRANAGGAYDPLLSAHSCYLALGPDPESRAAAYRSLFEQALPDEMVGEIRRYLRQQRALGSDRFRAWVEARTGRFATARLPGRPPLQSNCP
;
A
#
# COMPACT_ATOMS: atom_id res chain seq x y z
N MET A 1 17.87 -20.57 -3.80
CA MET A 1 18.44 -19.26 -3.45
C MET A 1 17.57 -18.62 -2.37
N ALA A 2 18.17 -18.14 -1.26
CA ALA A 2 17.43 -17.43 -0.22
C ALA A 2 16.84 -16.14 -0.80
N ARG A 3 15.53 -15.93 -0.63
CA ARG A 3 14.86 -14.71 -1.10
C ARG A 3 15.24 -13.54 -0.21
N LEU A 4 15.60 -12.40 -0.80
CA LEU A 4 15.94 -11.20 -0.05
C LEU A 4 14.81 -10.81 0.94
N PRO A 5 15.16 -10.45 2.19
CA PRO A 5 14.18 -9.91 3.13
C PRO A 5 13.69 -8.54 2.64
N ARG A 6 12.46 -8.17 3.00
CA ARG A 6 11.92 -6.86 2.62
C ARG A 6 12.62 -5.74 3.42
N PRO A 7 12.71 -4.52 2.87
CA PRO A 7 13.01 -3.36 3.67
C PRO A 7 11.94 -3.22 4.76
N ASP A 8 12.38 -3.00 5.99
CA ASP A 8 11.51 -3.00 7.15
C ASP A 8 12.10 -2.06 8.20
N LEU A 9 11.44 -0.92 8.39
CA LEU A 9 11.87 0.13 9.30
C LEU A 9 10.66 0.57 10.14
N PRO A 10 10.75 0.50 11.47
CA PRO A 10 9.73 1.05 12.35
C PRO A 10 9.49 2.53 12.07
N GLY A 11 8.25 2.98 12.16
CA GLY A 11 7.86 4.38 12.00
C GLY A 11 7.89 4.89 10.55
N ILE A 12 8.30 4.08 9.58
CA ILE A 12 8.34 4.46 8.17
C ILE A 12 7.16 3.82 7.42
N PRO A 13 6.33 4.61 6.70
CA PRO A 13 5.23 4.08 5.93
C PRO A 13 5.67 3.09 4.84
N GLN A 14 4.85 2.08 4.59
CA GLN A 14 5.06 1.07 3.56
C GLN A 14 3.83 0.97 2.66
N HIS A 15 4.04 1.06 1.35
CA HIS A 15 3.03 0.69 0.37
C HIS A 15 3.10 -0.81 0.13
N ILE A 16 2.04 -1.51 0.48
CA ILE A 16 1.90 -2.96 0.45
C ILE A 16 0.90 -3.35 -0.63
N VAL A 17 1.21 -4.39 -1.40
CA VAL A 17 0.27 -5.02 -2.34
C VAL A 17 0.22 -6.53 -2.13
N GLN A 18 -1.00 -7.05 -1.95
CA GLN A 18 -1.30 -8.47 -1.89
C GLN A 18 -2.18 -8.83 -3.07
N ARG A 19 -1.85 -9.90 -3.81
CA ARG A 19 -2.51 -10.25 -5.07
C ARG A 19 -3.00 -11.69 -5.05
N GLY A 20 -4.18 -11.91 -5.63
CA GLY A 20 -4.79 -13.22 -5.79
C GLY A 20 -3.98 -14.10 -6.72
N ASN A 21 -3.98 -15.40 -6.43
CA ASN A 21 -3.29 -16.40 -7.22
C ASN A 21 -3.79 -16.36 -8.67
N ASN A 22 -2.87 -16.39 -9.64
CA ASN A 22 -3.18 -16.23 -11.07
C ASN A 22 -4.00 -14.98 -11.43
N ARG A 23 -3.92 -13.90 -10.62
CA ARG A 23 -4.77 -12.69 -10.76
C ARG A 23 -6.27 -12.98 -10.68
N LEU A 24 -6.66 -14.14 -10.13
CA LEU A 24 -8.05 -14.46 -9.86
C LEU A 24 -8.59 -13.57 -8.72
N PRO A 25 -9.92 -13.40 -8.64
CA PRO A 25 -10.54 -12.63 -7.57
C PRO A 25 -10.19 -13.17 -6.17
N CYS A 26 -9.94 -12.23 -5.25
CA CYS A 26 -9.76 -12.44 -3.82
C CYS A 26 -11.05 -12.17 -3.03
N PHE A 27 -12.05 -11.58 -3.70
CA PHE A 27 -13.36 -11.24 -3.18
C PHE A 27 -14.36 -11.59 -4.28
N LEU A 28 -15.37 -12.40 -3.95
CA LEU A 28 -16.46 -12.72 -4.87
C LEU A 28 -17.68 -11.83 -4.61
N ASP A 29 -17.83 -11.33 -3.39
CA ASP A 29 -18.91 -10.46 -2.97
C ASP A 29 -18.47 -9.49 -1.86
N ASP A 30 -19.43 -8.72 -1.35
CA ASP A 30 -19.20 -7.73 -0.31
C ASP A 30 -18.99 -8.35 1.08
N GLU A 31 -19.51 -9.54 1.34
CA GLU A 31 -19.27 -10.24 2.60
C GLU A 31 -17.79 -10.66 2.70
N ASP A 32 -17.16 -11.07 1.59
CA ASP A 32 -15.71 -11.33 1.54
C ASP A 32 -14.91 -10.08 1.90
N ARG A 33 -15.31 -8.92 1.35
CA ARG A 33 -14.63 -7.63 1.62
C ARG A 33 -14.82 -7.18 3.06
N GLN A 34 -16.02 -7.30 3.61
CA GLN A 34 -16.29 -7.02 5.03
C GLN A 34 -15.46 -7.91 5.95
N ARG A 35 -15.41 -9.22 5.65
CA ARG A 35 -14.64 -10.16 6.44
C ARG A 35 -13.15 -9.87 6.39
N TYR A 36 -12.63 -9.47 5.23
CA TYR A 36 -11.24 -9.04 5.08
C TYR A 36 -10.93 -7.82 5.95
N LEU A 37 -11.77 -6.78 5.92
CA LEU A 37 -11.59 -5.57 6.71
C LEU A 37 -11.67 -5.86 8.21
N GLN A 38 -12.59 -6.71 8.65
CA GLN A 38 -12.69 -7.14 10.05
C GLN A 38 -11.39 -7.81 10.52
N LEU A 39 -10.88 -8.78 9.77
CA LEU A 39 -9.64 -9.47 10.11
C LEU A 39 -8.43 -8.54 10.05
N LEU A 40 -8.43 -7.57 9.14
CA LEU A 40 -7.38 -6.56 9.06
C LEU A 40 -7.39 -5.67 10.30
N LEU A 41 -8.55 -5.20 10.77
CA LEU A 41 -8.69 -4.41 11.98
C LEU A 41 -8.14 -5.14 13.21
N GLU A 42 -8.53 -6.41 13.41
CA GLU A 42 -8.00 -7.25 14.49
C GLU A 42 -6.47 -7.40 14.42
N ALA A 43 -5.94 -7.61 13.20
CA ALA A 43 -4.51 -7.77 12.99
C ALA A 43 -3.73 -6.47 13.20
N LEU A 44 -4.28 -5.31 12.82
CA LEU A 44 -3.65 -4.00 13.06
C LEU A 44 -3.44 -3.77 14.56
N GLY A 45 -4.48 -4.00 15.37
CA GLY A 45 -4.40 -3.88 16.83
C GLY A 45 -3.42 -4.88 17.44
N ARG A 46 -3.46 -6.14 16.99
CA ARG A 46 -2.58 -7.20 17.51
C ARG A 46 -1.09 -6.96 17.25
N PHE A 47 -0.74 -6.39 16.11
CA PHE A 47 0.66 -6.25 15.68
C PHE A 47 1.20 -4.82 15.78
N GLY A 48 0.41 -3.85 16.24
CA GLY A 48 0.86 -2.47 16.42
C GLY A 48 1.17 -1.78 15.09
N CYS A 49 0.35 -2.03 14.07
CA CYS A 49 0.48 -1.40 12.76
C CYS A 49 -0.63 -0.36 12.55
N ARG A 50 -0.27 0.80 12.01
CA ARG A 50 -1.22 1.88 11.68
C ARG A 50 -1.51 1.88 10.19
N LEU A 51 -2.77 1.73 9.79
CA LEU A 51 -3.20 1.84 8.40
C LEU A 51 -3.61 3.28 8.09
N HIS A 52 -3.20 3.81 6.94
CA HIS A 52 -3.42 5.21 6.57
C HIS A 52 -4.28 5.37 5.32
N ALA A 53 -4.11 4.46 4.36
CA ALA A 53 -4.93 4.39 3.16
C ALA A 53 -5.04 2.93 2.70
N TYR A 54 -6.15 2.57 2.06
CA TYR A 54 -6.35 1.26 1.45
C TYR A 54 -7.29 1.33 0.27
N VAL A 55 -7.18 0.32 -0.60
CA VAL A 55 -8.25 -0.06 -1.51
C VAL A 55 -8.28 -1.57 -1.70
N LEU A 56 -9.48 -2.15 -1.62
CA LEU A 56 -9.75 -3.52 -2.04
C LEU A 56 -10.19 -3.51 -3.50
N MET A 57 -9.36 -4.08 -4.37
CA MET A 57 -9.72 -4.39 -5.76
C MET A 57 -10.19 -5.85 -5.81
N ASP A 58 -10.80 -6.27 -6.91
CA ASP A 58 -11.35 -7.64 -7.01
C ASP A 58 -10.27 -8.72 -6.86
N ASN A 59 -9.09 -8.54 -7.45
CA ASN A 59 -8.00 -9.53 -7.44
C ASN A 59 -6.74 -9.10 -6.69
N HIS A 60 -6.75 -7.94 -6.02
CA HIS A 60 -5.62 -7.50 -5.21
C HIS A 60 -6.01 -6.40 -4.22
N VAL A 61 -5.16 -6.16 -3.25
CA VAL A 61 -5.35 -5.14 -2.23
C VAL A 61 -4.13 -4.24 -2.19
N HIS A 62 -4.35 -2.95 -2.02
CA HIS A 62 -3.31 -1.96 -1.73
C HIS A 62 -3.50 -1.43 -0.31
N LEU A 63 -2.44 -1.40 0.49
CA LEU A 63 -2.43 -0.84 1.84
C LEU A 63 -1.25 0.13 1.98
N LEU A 64 -1.46 1.27 2.65
CA LEU A 64 -0.39 2.16 3.11
C LEU A 64 -0.35 2.11 4.64
N MET A 65 0.72 1.53 5.18
CA MET A 65 0.78 1.15 6.59
C MET A 65 2.11 1.50 7.21
N THR A 66 2.10 2.02 8.44
CA THR A 66 3.31 2.28 9.23
C THR A 66 3.40 1.28 10.39
N PRO A 67 4.45 0.44 10.45
CA PRO A 67 4.68 -0.42 11.61
C PRO A 67 5.19 0.37 12.81
N GLY A 68 4.73 0.02 14.02
CA GLY A 68 5.34 0.49 15.26
C GLY A 68 6.70 -0.16 15.55
N GLU A 69 6.93 -1.37 15.05
CA GLU A 69 8.13 -2.16 15.32
C GLU A 69 8.65 -2.89 14.07
N ALA A 70 9.93 -3.28 14.11
CA ALA A 70 10.52 -4.09 13.05
C ALA A 70 9.84 -5.46 13.02
N GLY A 71 9.54 -5.91 11.81
CA GLY A 71 8.88 -7.18 11.52
C GLY A 71 7.36 -7.14 11.65
N ALA A 72 6.77 -6.07 12.18
CA ALA A 72 5.35 -6.02 12.51
C ALA A 72 4.46 -6.22 11.26
N VAL A 73 4.74 -5.52 10.15
CA VAL A 73 4.03 -5.72 8.88
C VAL A 73 4.15 -7.16 8.39
N SER A 74 5.33 -7.76 8.48
CA SER A 74 5.53 -9.14 8.00
C SER A 74 4.74 -10.16 8.84
N ARG A 75 4.73 -9.98 10.17
CA ARG A 75 3.95 -10.82 11.09
C ARG A 75 2.45 -10.65 10.87
N LEU A 76 1.99 -9.39 10.78
CA LEU A 76 0.61 -9.04 10.44
C LEU A 76 0.22 -9.72 9.14
N MET A 77 0.96 -9.44 8.07
CA MET A 77 0.63 -9.89 6.72
C MET A 77 0.63 -11.42 6.59
N HIS A 78 1.45 -12.11 7.37
CA HIS A 78 1.48 -13.57 7.39
C HIS A 78 0.28 -14.17 8.14
N ALA A 79 -0.04 -13.64 9.33
CA ALA A 79 -1.12 -14.16 10.17
C ALA A 79 -2.50 -13.90 9.54
N PHE A 80 -2.78 -12.67 9.12
CA PHE A 80 -4.10 -12.31 8.59
C PHE A 80 -4.38 -12.99 7.24
N ALA A 81 -3.37 -13.07 6.35
CA ALA A 81 -3.54 -13.61 5.00
C ALA A 81 -3.85 -15.10 5.03
N ARG A 82 -3.23 -15.84 5.96
CA ARG A 82 -3.51 -17.25 6.20
C ARG A 82 -4.93 -17.45 6.72
N ASN A 83 -5.35 -16.63 7.69
CA ASN A 83 -6.68 -16.71 8.26
C ASN A 83 -7.76 -16.45 7.19
N TYR A 84 -7.65 -15.32 6.49
CA TYR A 84 -8.61 -14.96 5.43
C TYR A 84 -8.66 -16.02 4.31
N ALA A 85 -7.51 -16.52 3.85
CA ALA A 85 -7.50 -17.57 2.83
C ALA A 85 -8.22 -18.85 3.27
N GLY A 86 -8.08 -19.25 4.53
CA GLY A 86 -8.81 -20.39 5.10
C GLY A 86 -10.33 -20.17 5.11
N LEU A 87 -10.78 -19.00 5.55
CA LEU A 87 -12.20 -18.66 5.58
C LEU A 87 -12.80 -18.56 4.17
N PHE A 88 -12.11 -17.88 3.25
CA PHE A 88 -12.53 -17.76 1.86
C PHE A 88 -12.65 -19.13 1.19
N ASN A 89 -11.65 -20.00 1.40
CA ASN A 89 -11.67 -21.35 0.85
C ASN A 89 -12.82 -22.18 1.41
N HIS A 90 -13.06 -22.11 2.71
CA HIS A 90 -14.17 -22.82 3.35
C HIS A 90 -15.52 -22.34 2.82
N ARG A 91 -15.75 -21.02 2.77
CA ARG A 91 -17.01 -20.41 2.32
C ARG A 91 -17.35 -20.77 0.87
N HIS A 92 -16.33 -20.79 0.00
CA HIS A 92 -16.52 -20.98 -1.44
C HIS A 92 -16.20 -22.41 -1.93
N GLY A 93 -16.00 -23.37 -1.02
CA GLY A 93 -15.68 -24.76 -1.37
C GLY A 93 -14.38 -24.93 -2.15
N ARG A 94 -13.41 -24.03 -1.95
CA ARG A 94 -12.12 -24.03 -2.66
C ARG A 94 -11.02 -24.70 -1.84
N SER A 95 -9.96 -25.11 -2.53
CA SER A 95 -8.72 -25.61 -1.92
C SER A 95 -7.50 -24.90 -2.52
N GLY A 96 -6.34 -25.07 -1.88
CA GLY A 96 -5.09 -24.46 -2.31
C GLY A 96 -4.91 -23.00 -1.86
N THR A 97 -3.98 -22.30 -2.50
CA THR A 97 -3.59 -20.93 -2.13
C THR A 97 -4.50 -19.88 -2.74
N LEU A 98 -5.02 -18.97 -1.91
CA LEU A 98 -5.73 -17.78 -2.39
C LEU A 98 -4.80 -16.74 -2.99
N TRP A 99 -3.61 -16.57 -2.41
CA TRP A 99 -2.65 -15.52 -2.76
C TRP A 99 -1.57 -16.05 -3.71
N GLU A 100 -1.10 -15.22 -4.65
CA GLU A 100 -0.03 -15.54 -5.61
C GLU A 100 1.32 -15.82 -4.92
N GLY A 101 1.45 -15.44 -3.66
CA GLY A 101 2.61 -15.68 -2.83
C GLY A 101 2.68 -14.65 -1.72
N ARG A 102 3.90 -14.26 -1.37
CA ARG A 102 4.09 -13.21 -0.37
C ARG A 102 3.69 -11.85 -0.95
N TYR A 103 3.17 -10.96 -0.11
CA TYR A 103 2.92 -9.56 -0.47
C TYR A 103 4.20 -8.86 -0.98
N LYS A 104 4.02 -7.82 -1.80
CA LYS A 104 5.08 -6.88 -2.19
C LYS A 104 4.98 -5.65 -1.29
N SER A 105 6.11 -5.06 -0.93
CA SER A 105 6.11 -3.75 -0.28
C SER A 105 7.30 -2.88 -0.68
N CYS A 106 7.13 -1.57 -0.62
CA CYS A 106 8.20 -0.58 -0.67
C CYS A 106 8.04 0.42 0.48
N LEU A 107 9.15 0.93 1.02
CA LEU A 107 9.12 2.04 1.97
C LEU A 107 8.69 3.31 1.23
N VAL A 108 8.00 4.21 1.91
CA VAL A 108 7.49 5.46 1.36
C VAL A 108 7.98 6.62 2.23
N ASP A 109 8.62 7.59 1.59
CA ASP A 109 9.04 8.85 2.21
C ASP A 109 7.82 9.70 2.59
N SER A 110 7.87 10.31 3.77
CA SER A 110 6.82 11.21 4.25
C SER A 110 6.82 12.54 3.48
N ASP A 111 7.98 12.94 2.96
CA ASP A 111 8.18 14.20 2.28
C ASP A 111 7.72 14.11 0.82
N GLY A 112 6.54 14.64 0.50
CA GLY A 112 5.95 14.66 -0.85
C GLY A 112 5.41 13.33 -1.39
N TYR A 113 5.96 12.19 -0.97
CA TYR A 113 5.58 10.86 -1.52
C TYR A 113 4.40 10.21 -0.80
N PHE A 114 4.18 10.49 0.49
CA PHE A 114 3.12 9.85 1.26
C PHE A 114 1.71 10.15 0.72
N LEU A 115 1.39 11.43 0.50
CA LEU A 115 0.08 11.83 -0.03
C LEU A 115 -0.08 11.40 -1.50
N ALA A 116 0.99 11.49 -2.30
CA ALA A 116 1.00 10.97 -3.66
C ALA A 116 0.71 9.45 -3.70
N CYS A 117 1.29 8.68 -2.78
CA CYS A 117 1.04 7.24 -2.64
C CYS A 117 -0.38 6.96 -2.17
N SER A 118 -0.91 7.72 -1.20
CA SER A 118 -2.29 7.59 -0.71
C SER A 118 -3.31 7.81 -1.84
N ARG A 119 -3.14 8.90 -2.60
CA ARG A 119 -3.93 9.19 -3.81
C ARG A 119 -3.77 8.10 -4.86
N TYR A 120 -2.54 7.63 -5.10
CA TYR A 120 -2.30 6.53 -6.04
C TYR A 120 -3.11 5.30 -5.61
N ILE A 121 -3.12 4.93 -4.34
CA ILE A 121 -3.89 3.79 -3.82
C ILE A 121 -5.39 4.00 -4.08
N GLU A 122 -5.95 5.14 -3.68
CA GLU A 122 -7.40 5.39 -3.75
C GLU A 122 -7.92 5.62 -5.17
N LEU A 123 -7.06 6.06 -6.11
CA LEU A 123 -7.39 6.19 -7.54
C LEU A 123 -7.28 4.86 -8.33
N ASN A 124 -6.98 3.74 -7.67
CA ASN A 124 -6.86 2.45 -8.39
C ASN A 124 -8.17 2.00 -9.07
N PRO A 125 -9.35 2.10 -8.42
CA PRO A 125 -10.65 1.80 -9.05
C PRO A 125 -10.92 2.63 -10.30
N VAL A 126 -10.62 3.94 -10.26
CA VAL A 126 -10.77 4.85 -11.40
C VAL A 126 -9.83 4.45 -12.54
N ARG A 127 -8.54 4.23 -12.25
CA ARG A 127 -7.56 3.78 -13.26
C ARG A 127 -7.84 2.39 -13.83
N ALA A 128 -8.61 1.57 -13.12
CA ALA A 128 -9.07 0.27 -13.57
C ALA A 128 -10.43 0.33 -14.28
N TRP A 129 -10.99 1.53 -14.47
CA TRP A 129 -12.31 1.76 -15.07
C TRP A 129 -13.46 1.05 -14.34
N MET A 130 -13.31 0.81 -13.03
CA MET A 130 -14.36 0.21 -12.20
C MET A 130 -15.42 1.23 -11.80
N VAL A 131 -15.01 2.48 -11.63
CA VAL A 131 -15.85 3.61 -11.23
C VAL A 131 -15.35 4.90 -11.91
N ALA A 132 -16.20 5.91 -12.01
CA ALA A 132 -15.83 7.22 -12.55
C ALA A 132 -15.02 8.04 -11.54
N GLU A 133 -15.48 8.10 -10.29
CA GLU A 133 -14.85 8.87 -9.22
C GLU A 133 -14.36 7.95 -8.08
N PRO A 134 -13.29 8.32 -7.36
CA PRO A 134 -12.79 7.50 -6.24
C PRO A 134 -13.81 7.39 -5.09
N ALA A 135 -14.73 8.36 -4.94
CA ALA A 135 -15.80 8.32 -3.96
C ALA A 135 -16.85 7.23 -4.23
N ASP A 136 -16.97 6.78 -5.47
CA ASP A 136 -17.94 5.78 -5.90
C ASP A 136 -17.52 4.35 -5.51
N HIS A 137 -16.24 4.14 -5.18
CA HIS A 137 -15.75 2.83 -4.74
C HIS A 137 -15.82 2.70 -3.20
N PRO A 138 -16.80 1.96 -2.64
CA PRO A 138 -17.01 1.89 -1.19
C PRO A 138 -15.88 1.16 -0.46
N TRP A 139 -15.11 0.31 -1.15
CA TRP A 139 -14.07 -0.52 -0.57
C TRP A 139 -12.69 0.16 -0.60
N SER A 140 -12.66 1.44 -0.27
CA SER A 140 -11.45 2.25 -0.16
C SER A 140 -11.52 3.22 1.02
N SER A 141 -10.36 3.67 1.46
CA SER A 141 -10.24 4.73 2.48
C SER A 141 -10.63 6.12 1.98
N HIS A 142 -10.92 6.30 0.68
CA HIS A 142 -11.18 7.62 0.10
C HIS A 142 -12.34 8.34 0.80
N ARG A 143 -13.44 7.63 1.11
CA ARG A 143 -14.60 8.22 1.79
C ARG A 143 -14.27 8.73 3.20
N ALA A 144 -13.35 8.06 3.89
CA ALA A 144 -12.89 8.51 5.19
C ALA A 144 -11.90 9.68 5.07
N ASN A 145 -10.86 9.52 4.25
CA ASN A 145 -9.79 10.51 4.11
C ASN A 145 -10.27 11.81 3.44
N ALA A 146 -11.07 11.71 2.37
CA ALA A 146 -11.58 12.85 1.59
C ALA A 146 -12.99 13.27 1.99
N GLY A 147 -13.80 12.37 2.56
CA GLY A 147 -15.17 12.66 2.99
C GLY A 147 -15.33 12.98 4.48
N GLY A 148 -14.31 12.71 5.30
CA GLY A 148 -14.36 12.90 6.75
C GLY A 148 -15.17 11.82 7.49
N ALA A 149 -15.56 10.74 6.81
CA ALA A 149 -16.25 9.63 7.45
C ALA A 149 -15.32 8.93 8.47
N TYR A 150 -15.88 8.53 9.61
CA TYR A 150 -15.14 7.71 10.57
C TYR A 150 -14.88 6.31 10.01
N ASP A 151 -13.63 5.87 10.05
CA ASP A 151 -13.23 4.50 9.72
C ASP A 151 -12.30 3.97 10.84
N PRO A 152 -12.70 2.94 11.60
CA PRO A 152 -11.91 2.41 12.71
C PRO A 152 -10.60 1.74 12.27
N LEU A 153 -10.44 1.39 10.98
CA LEU A 153 -9.18 0.87 10.47
C LEU A 153 -8.10 1.95 10.34
N LEU A 154 -8.52 3.20 10.15
CA LEU A 154 -7.61 4.28 9.78
C LEU A 154 -7.01 4.98 10.99
N SER A 155 -5.71 5.25 10.89
CA SER A 155 -4.95 6.09 11.79
C SER A 155 -4.38 7.24 10.99
N ALA A 156 -4.65 8.48 11.39
CA ALA A 156 -4.14 9.64 10.68
C ALA A 156 -2.60 9.70 10.73
N HIS A 157 -1.96 9.84 9.56
CA HIS A 157 -0.53 10.07 9.45
C HIS A 157 -0.20 11.56 9.61
N SER A 158 1.02 11.90 10.04
CA SER A 158 1.43 13.31 10.22
C SER A 158 1.27 14.15 8.95
N CYS A 159 1.53 13.58 7.77
CA CYS A 159 1.31 14.27 6.48
C CYS A 159 -0.17 14.59 6.22
N TYR A 160 -1.11 13.75 6.66
CA TYR A 160 -2.54 14.03 6.56
C TYR A 160 -2.96 15.05 7.62
N LEU A 161 -2.46 14.90 8.85
CA LEU A 161 -2.71 15.84 9.94
C LEU A 161 -2.23 17.26 9.60
N ALA A 162 -1.14 17.38 8.83
CA ALA A 162 -0.59 18.66 8.40
C ALA A 162 -1.44 19.39 7.33
N LEU A 163 -2.46 18.74 6.75
CA LEU A 163 -3.34 19.36 5.75
C LEU A 163 -4.30 20.39 6.33
N GLY A 164 -4.55 20.34 7.64
CA GLY A 164 -5.50 21.24 8.29
C GLY A 164 -5.61 20.99 9.80
N PRO A 165 -6.03 21.99 10.58
CA PRO A 165 -6.10 21.90 12.04
C PRO A 165 -7.21 20.98 12.55
N ASP A 166 -8.25 20.74 11.76
CA ASP A 166 -9.46 20.02 12.16
C ASP A 166 -9.86 18.94 11.12
N PRO A 167 -10.75 17.99 11.46
CA PRO A 167 -11.15 16.92 10.52
C PRO A 167 -11.75 17.42 9.21
N GLU A 168 -12.55 18.49 9.23
CA GLU A 168 -13.25 18.99 8.05
C GLU A 168 -12.28 19.66 7.08
N SER A 169 -11.41 20.55 7.57
CA SER A 169 -10.39 21.20 6.74
C SER A 169 -9.39 20.20 6.15
N ARG A 170 -9.00 19.16 6.91
CA ARG A 170 -8.14 18.07 6.40
C ARG A 170 -8.82 17.28 5.29
N ALA A 171 -10.08 16.90 5.47
CA ALA A 171 -10.82 16.16 4.46
C ALA A 171 -10.99 16.98 3.18
N ALA A 172 -11.31 18.28 3.30
CA ALA A 172 -11.41 19.19 2.16
C ALA A 172 -10.07 19.37 1.43
N ALA A 173 -8.98 19.63 2.17
CA ALA A 173 -7.65 19.76 1.60
C ALA A 173 -7.13 18.47 0.98
N TYR A 174 -7.46 17.30 1.55
CA TYR A 174 -7.12 16.01 0.96
C TYR A 174 -7.90 15.76 -0.34
N ARG A 175 -9.20 16.09 -0.35
CA ARG A 175 -10.07 15.98 -1.53
C ARG A 175 -9.59 16.85 -2.68
N SER A 176 -9.18 18.09 -2.42
CA SER A 176 -8.69 18.99 -3.47
C SER A 176 -7.43 18.47 -4.17
N LEU A 177 -6.65 17.60 -3.52
CA LEU A 177 -5.52 16.94 -4.19
C LEU A 177 -5.97 16.08 -5.38
N PHE A 178 -7.22 15.59 -5.42
CA PHE A 178 -7.75 14.76 -6.51
C PHE A 178 -8.21 15.58 -7.73
N GLU A 179 -8.35 16.90 -7.61
CA GLU A 179 -8.71 17.80 -8.71
C GLU A 179 -7.62 17.85 -9.80
N GLN A 180 -6.36 17.64 -9.41
CA GLN A 180 -5.24 17.56 -10.33
C GLN A 180 -4.87 16.09 -10.56
N ALA A 181 -4.67 15.70 -11.83
CA ALA A 181 -4.19 14.36 -12.14
C ALA A 181 -2.84 14.09 -11.46
N LEU A 182 -2.65 12.87 -10.95
CA LEU A 182 -1.33 12.40 -10.52
C LEU A 182 -0.42 12.31 -11.75
N PRO A 183 0.75 12.98 -11.76
CA PRO A 183 1.65 12.93 -12.91
C PRO A 183 2.04 11.49 -13.26
N ASP A 184 2.07 11.17 -14.55
CA ASP A 184 2.41 9.82 -15.04
C ASP A 184 3.81 9.37 -14.58
N GLU A 185 4.74 10.31 -14.45
CA GLU A 185 6.07 10.05 -13.89
C GLU A 185 5.99 9.53 -12.45
N MET A 186 5.20 10.17 -11.58
CA MET A 186 4.98 9.75 -10.19
C MET A 186 4.31 8.38 -10.13
N VAL A 187 3.29 8.14 -10.98
CA VAL A 187 2.64 6.84 -11.11
C VAL A 187 3.63 5.76 -11.53
N GLY A 188 4.47 6.05 -12.51
CA GLY A 188 5.55 5.18 -12.98
C GLY A 188 6.57 4.87 -11.89
N GLU A 189 6.95 5.89 -11.10
CA GLU A 189 7.88 5.77 -9.99
C GLU A 189 7.32 4.86 -8.88
N ILE A 190 6.09 5.11 -8.41
CA ILE A 190 5.41 4.28 -7.41
C ILE A 190 5.39 2.81 -7.85
N ARG A 191 4.96 2.54 -9.08
CA ARG A 191 4.91 1.17 -9.64
C ARG A 191 6.29 0.52 -9.72
N ARG A 192 7.32 1.28 -10.12
CA ARG A 192 8.71 0.80 -10.22
C ARG A 192 9.25 0.40 -8.86
N TYR A 193 9.13 1.29 -7.86
CA TYR A 193 9.64 1.07 -6.51
C TYR A 193 8.91 -0.06 -5.78
N LEU A 194 7.58 -0.15 -5.92
CA LEU A 194 6.81 -1.28 -5.38
C LEU A 194 7.23 -2.61 -6.01
N ARG A 195 7.36 -2.67 -7.34
CA ARG A 195 7.72 -3.91 -8.07
C ARG A 195 9.10 -4.41 -7.67
N GLN A 196 10.05 -3.50 -7.47
CA GLN A 196 11.41 -3.84 -7.06
C GLN A 196 11.59 -3.95 -5.53
N GLN A 197 10.55 -3.61 -4.76
CA GLN A 197 10.52 -3.63 -3.29
C GLN A 197 11.65 -2.78 -2.67
N ARG A 198 11.69 -1.51 -3.08
CA ARG A 198 12.73 -0.51 -2.77
C ARG A 198 12.17 0.64 -1.92
N ALA A 199 12.88 1.78 -1.79
CA ALA A 199 12.41 2.94 -1.04
C ALA A 199 11.94 4.05 -1.99
N LEU A 200 10.63 4.24 -2.08
CA LEU A 200 10.01 5.35 -2.81
C LEU A 200 10.21 6.64 -2.00
N GLY A 201 10.94 7.60 -2.53
CA GLY A 201 11.28 8.80 -1.77
C GLY A 201 12.30 9.70 -2.43
N SER A 202 12.70 10.76 -1.76
CA SER A 202 13.82 11.61 -2.17
C SER A 202 15.16 10.84 -2.17
N ASP A 203 16.17 11.35 -2.88
CA ASP A 203 17.52 10.75 -2.84
C ASP A 203 18.11 10.74 -1.43
N ARG A 204 17.84 11.80 -0.65
CA ARG A 204 18.18 11.88 0.78
C ARG A 204 17.56 10.72 1.56
N PHE A 205 16.27 10.45 1.36
CA PHE A 205 15.57 9.36 2.03
C PHE A 205 16.13 7.99 1.61
N ARG A 206 16.40 7.79 0.32
CA ARG A 206 17.00 6.55 -0.18
C ARG A 206 18.35 6.30 0.48
N ALA A 207 19.26 7.28 0.45
CA ALA A 207 20.57 7.18 1.10
C ALA A 207 20.46 6.85 2.61
N TRP A 208 19.50 7.49 3.30
CA TRP A 208 19.22 7.22 4.70
C TRP A 208 18.69 5.78 4.94
N VAL A 209 17.84 5.25 4.06
CA VAL A 209 17.38 3.85 4.11
C VAL A 209 18.55 2.89 3.88
N GLU A 210 19.42 3.19 2.90
CA GLU A 210 20.60 2.35 2.62
C GLU A 210 21.53 2.29 3.84
N ALA A 211 21.80 3.43 4.47
CA ALA A 211 22.63 3.51 5.66
C ALA A 211 22.08 2.68 6.84
N ARG A 212 20.74 2.63 7.01
CA ARG A 212 20.10 1.89 8.11
C ARG A 212 19.89 0.40 7.84
N THR A 213 19.71 0.04 6.57
CA THR A 213 19.36 -1.35 6.20
C THR A 213 20.54 -2.13 5.64
N GLY A 214 21.63 -1.45 5.26
CA GLY A 214 22.77 -2.05 4.55
C GLY A 214 22.40 -2.57 3.17
N ARG A 215 21.30 -2.07 2.57
CA ARG A 215 20.75 -2.58 1.30
C ARG A 215 20.41 -1.44 0.37
N PHE A 216 20.62 -1.67 -0.93
CA PHE A 216 20.21 -0.73 -1.96
C PHE A 216 18.72 -0.36 -1.85
N ALA A 217 18.46 0.94 -1.78
CA ALA A 217 17.14 1.54 -1.64
C ALA A 217 16.64 2.13 -2.95
N THR A 218 17.53 2.39 -3.92
CA THR A 218 17.18 2.90 -5.25
C THR A 218 16.67 1.79 -6.17
N ALA A 219 15.64 2.11 -6.97
CA ALA A 219 15.14 1.21 -8.01
C ALA A 219 15.93 1.40 -9.31
N ARG A 220 16.22 0.29 -10.00
CA ARG A 220 16.90 0.33 -11.30
C ARG A 220 15.92 0.74 -12.40
N LEU A 221 16.40 1.49 -13.38
CA LEU A 221 15.65 1.73 -14.61
C LEU A 221 15.46 0.41 -15.38
N PRO A 222 14.33 0.22 -16.07
CA PRO A 222 14.18 -0.88 -17.02
C PRO A 222 15.20 -0.75 -18.16
N GLY A 223 15.87 -1.84 -18.52
CA GLY A 223 16.84 -1.88 -19.63
C GLY A 223 18.18 -2.52 -19.25
N ARG A 224 18.97 -2.89 -20.27
CA ARG A 224 20.37 -3.33 -20.07
C ARG A 224 21.16 -2.12 -19.52
N PRO A 225 22.03 -2.31 -18.51
CA PRO A 225 22.95 -1.25 -18.11
C PRO A 225 23.68 -0.72 -19.36
N PRO A 226 23.83 0.60 -19.53
CA PRO A 226 24.64 1.12 -20.62
C PRO A 226 26.02 0.44 -20.53
N LEU A 227 26.52 -0.05 -21.66
CA LEU A 227 27.89 -0.54 -21.73
C LEU A 227 28.77 0.59 -21.20
N GLN A 228 29.46 0.35 -20.08
CA GLN A 228 30.52 1.25 -19.66
C GLN A 228 31.46 1.35 -20.85
N SER A 229 31.58 2.54 -21.44
CA SER A 229 32.62 2.84 -22.40
C SER A 229 33.93 2.81 -21.64
N ASN A 230 34.49 1.61 -21.47
CA ASN A 230 35.91 1.47 -21.23
C ASN A 230 36.59 1.84 -22.55
N CYS A 231 36.76 3.14 -22.77
CA CYS A 231 37.79 3.63 -23.66
C CYS A 231 38.91 4.23 -22.80
N PRO A 232 40.16 3.94 -23.19
CA PRO A 232 41.36 3.96 -22.34
C PRO A 232 41.77 5.33 -21.83
#